data_AF-A0A7X1KB25-F1
#
_entry.id   AF-A0A7X1KB25-F1
#
_cell.length_a   1.000
_cell.length_b   1.000
_cell.length_c   1.000
_cell.angle_alpha   90.00
_cell.angle_beta   90.00
_cell.angle_gamma   90.00
#
_symmetry.space_group_name_H-M   'P 1'
#
loop_
_entity.id
_entity.type
_entity.pdbx_description
1 polymer ?
#
loop_
_entity_poly.entity_id
_entity_poly.type
_entity_poly.pdbx_seq_one_letter_code
_entity_poly.pdbx_strand_id
1 'polypeptide(L)'
;MLHVEHDASLIKDLCGVIERYSTRRPLTEVEQEQAIDLAALRVWEARRARNQVLASHLLGEPGWDMLIDLFIAERQGRVSLVKSVCLASGVPYTTAWRWLRVLEREGLVRLASDSKDLRRVVVRISESGYAKMHEFFGMLARDGRFEP
;
A
#
# COMPACT_ATOMS: atom_id res chain seq x y z
N MET A 1 -11.28 2.29 -16.37
CA MET A 1 -10.77 3.64 -16.11
C MET A 1 -11.49 4.15 -14.87
N LEU A 2 -11.00 3.76 -13.68
CA LEU A 2 -11.36 4.40 -12.43
C LEU A 2 -10.07 5.07 -11.99
N HIS A 3 -9.94 6.35 -12.35
CA HIS A 3 -8.95 7.20 -11.72
C HIS A 3 -9.33 7.28 -10.25
N VAL A 4 -8.58 6.59 -9.41
CA VAL A 4 -8.51 6.94 -7.99
C VAL A 4 -7.76 8.26 -7.98
N GLU A 5 -8.52 9.35 -7.96
CA GLU A 5 -7.97 10.68 -7.64
C GLU A 5 -7.38 10.55 -6.24
N HIS A 6 -6.07 10.36 -6.19
CA HIS A 6 -5.31 10.55 -4.97
C HIS A 6 -5.45 12.02 -4.61
N ASP A 7 -6.18 12.29 -3.54
CA ASP A 7 -6.45 13.63 -3.04
C ASP A 7 -5.12 14.32 -2.72
N ALA A 8 -4.64 15.14 -3.66
CA ALA A 8 -3.37 15.85 -3.59
C ALA A 8 -3.29 16.81 -2.39
N SER A 9 -4.43 17.09 -1.74
CA SER A 9 -4.49 17.88 -0.50
C SER A 9 -3.85 17.14 0.68
N LEU A 10 -4.03 15.82 0.79
CA LEU A 10 -3.45 15.01 1.88
C LEU A 10 -1.91 15.01 1.84
N ILE A 11 -1.33 14.94 0.64
CA ILE A 11 0.12 14.89 0.42
C ILE A 11 0.79 16.22 0.80
N LYS A 12 0.10 17.35 0.57
CA LYS A 12 0.63 18.68 0.83
C LYS A 12 0.62 19.04 2.32
N ASP A 13 -0.39 18.59 3.06
CA ASP A 13 -0.49 18.81 4.52
C ASP A 13 0.53 17.96 5.30
N LEU A 14 0.92 16.80 4.77
CA LEU A 14 1.84 15.87 5.40
C LEU A 14 3.32 16.21 5.22
N CYS A 15 3.70 16.98 4.19
CA CYS A 15 5.07 17.48 4.04
C CYS A 15 5.49 18.40 5.19
N GLY A 16 4.55 19.16 5.79
CA GLY A 16 4.79 19.99 6.97
C GLY A 16 4.99 19.19 8.27
N VAL A 17 4.71 17.89 8.27
CA VAL A 17 5.05 16.98 9.38
C VAL A 17 6.55 16.66 9.31
N ILE A 18 7.12 16.49 8.10
CA ILE A 18 8.55 16.18 7.87
C ILE A 18 9.49 17.32 8.26
N GLU A 19 9.11 18.57 8.02
CA GLU A 19 9.92 19.72 8.48
C GLU A 19 9.94 19.87 10.02
N ARG A 20 8.99 19.27 10.74
CA ARG A 20 8.91 19.33 12.22
C ARG A 20 9.71 18.26 12.96
N TYR A 21 10.36 17.32 12.26
CA TYR A 21 11.21 16.27 12.85
C TYR A 21 12.43 16.84 13.61
N SER A 22 12.68 18.15 13.52
CA SER A 22 13.81 18.85 14.14
C SER A 22 13.56 19.35 15.58
N THR A 23 12.59 18.81 16.34
CA THR A 23 12.41 19.20 17.76
C THR A 23 12.36 18.01 18.72
N ARG A 24 13.09 18.13 19.84
CA ARG A 24 13.44 17.13 20.86
C ARG A 24 12.27 16.42 21.60
N ARG A 25 11.02 16.50 21.14
CA ARG A 25 9.87 15.86 21.78
C ARG A 25 9.53 14.53 21.09
N PRO A 26 9.21 13.45 21.83
CA PRO A 26 8.68 12.24 21.21
C PRO A 26 7.34 12.53 20.51
N LEU A 27 7.20 12.00 19.29
CA LEU A 27 5.96 12.05 18.51
C LEU A 27 4.81 11.41 19.30
N THR A 28 3.64 12.01 19.20
CA THR A 28 2.39 11.38 19.66
C THR A 28 2.05 10.17 18.80
N GLU A 29 1.22 9.26 19.33
CA GLU A 29 0.75 8.08 18.59
C GLU A 29 0.05 8.47 17.27
N VAL A 30 -0.73 9.55 17.28
CA VAL A 30 -1.39 10.07 16.07
C VAL A 30 -0.38 10.53 15.02
N GLU A 31 0.67 11.25 15.43
CA GLU A 31 1.72 11.70 14.50
C GLU A 31 2.53 10.53 13.93
N GLN A 32 2.76 9.48 14.72
CA GLN A 32 3.42 8.26 14.27
C GLN A 32 2.59 7.53 13.21
N GLU A 33 1.29 7.38 13.45
CA GLU A 33 0.38 6.76 12.49
C GLU A 33 0.28 7.56 11.18
N GLN A 34 0.23 8.88 11.26
CA GLN A 34 0.25 9.75 10.07
C GLN A 34 1.56 9.63 9.28
N ALA A 35 2.70 9.47 9.97
CA ALA A 35 3.99 9.26 9.32
C ALA A 35 4.06 7.91 8.60
N ILE A 36 3.43 6.87 9.15
CA ILE A 36 3.29 5.55 8.52
C ILE A 36 2.44 5.65 7.24
N ASP A 37 1.31 6.35 7.28
CA ASP A 37 0.46 6.56 6.11
C ASP A 37 1.21 7.31 5.00
N LEU A 38 1.94 8.37 5.37
CA LEU A 38 2.76 9.13 4.44
C LEU A 38 3.86 8.26 3.81
N ALA A 39 4.55 7.45 4.61
CA ALA A 39 5.59 6.55 4.12
C ALA A 39 5.01 5.54 3.10
N ALA A 40 3.85 4.95 3.40
CA ALA A 40 3.18 4.02 2.50
C ALA A 40 2.80 4.67 1.17
N LEU A 41 2.21 5.86 1.19
CA LEU A 41 1.83 6.61 -0.01
C LEU A 41 3.05 6.98 -0.86
N ARG A 42 4.13 7.44 -0.24
CA ARG A 42 5.36 7.80 -0.96
C ARG A 42 6.01 6.60 -1.63
N VAL A 43 6.10 5.47 -0.93
CA VAL A 43 6.62 4.22 -1.52
C VAL A 43 5.73 3.79 -2.69
N TRP A 44 4.42 3.88 -2.55
CA TRP A 44 3.50 3.57 -3.65
C TRP A 44 3.73 4.47 -4.87
N GLU A 45 3.82 5.78 -4.67
CA GLU A 45 4.02 6.77 -5.74
C GLU A 45 5.36 6.63 -6.42
N ALA A 46 6.45 6.48 -5.67
CA ALA A 46 7.79 6.26 -6.21
C ALA A 46 7.81 5.05 -7.14
N ARG A 47 7.19 3.94 -6.72
CA ARG A 47 7.10 2.73 -7.53
C ARG A 47 6.27 2.92 -8.80
N ARG A 48 5.20 3.71 -8.74
CA ARG A 48 4.39 4.07 -9.92
C ARG A 48 5.14 4.99 -10.88
N ALA A 49 5.92 5.94 -10.37
CA ALA A 49 6.75 6.81 -11.17
C ALA A 49 7.79 6.02 -11.97
N ARG A 50 8.40 4.98 -11.39
CA ARG A 50 9.33 4.09 -12.12
C ARG A 50 8.70 3.47 -13.38
N ASN A 51 7.41 3.11 -13.33
CA ASN A 51 6.69 2.54 -14.47
C ASN A 51 6.43 3.55 -15.62
N GLN A 52 6.60 4.85 -15.37
CA GLN A 52 6.51 5.88 -16.41
C GLN A 52 7.84 6.04 -17.16
N VAL A 53 8.95 5.67 -16.52
CA VAL A 53 10.31 5.80 -17.07
C VAL A 53 10.79 4.49 -17.69
N LEU A 54 10.44 3.36 -17.08
CA LEU A 54 10.86 2.02 -17.48
C LEU A 54 9.63 1.11 -17.64
N ALA A 55 9.73 0.14 -18.55
CA ALA A 55 8.63 -0.79 -18.78
C ALA A 55 8.34 -1.61 -17.50
N SER A 56 7.07 -1.70 -17.10
CA SER A 56 6.66 -2.26 -15.81
C SER A 56 7.10 -3.70 -15.57
N HIS A 57 7.27 -4.49 -16.64
CA HIS A 57 7.73 -5.88 -16.54
C HIS A 57 9.21 -6.01 -16.14
N LEU A 58 10.01 -4.93 -16.22
CA LEU A 58 11.41 -4.93 -15.82
C LEU A 58 11.60 -4.69 -14.32
N LEU A 59 10.62 -4.08 -13.65
CA LEU A 59 10.72 -3.61 -12.25
C LEU A 59 9.66 -4.22 -11.33
N GLY A 60 8.91 -5.21 -11.83
CA GLY A 60 7.74 -5.74 -11.16
C GLY A 60 8.08 -6.54 -9.91
N GLU A 61 7.58 -6.09 -8.77
CA GLU A 61 7.49 -6.89 -7.54
C GLU A 61 6.00 -7.04 -7.19
N PRO A 62 5.26 -7.86 -7.95
CA PRO A 62 3.80 -7.85 -7.93
C PRO A 62 3.20 -8.17 -6.57
N GLY A 63 3.80 -9.09 -5.81
CA GLY A 63 3.34 -9.40 -4.45
C GLY A 63 3.51 -8.21 -3.50
N TRP A 64 4.60 -7.46 -3.62
CA TRP A 64 4.86 -6.28 -2.82
C TRP A 64 3.90 -5.14 -3.17
N ASP A 65 3.69 -4.88 -4.46
CA ASP A 65 2.73 -3.87 -4.92
C ASP A 65 1.31 -4.16 -4.43
N MET A 66 0.89 -5.43 -4.41
CA MET A 66 -0.40 -5.85 -3.84
C MET A 66 -0.50 -5.57 -2.34
N LEU A 67 0.56 -5.86 -1.57
CA LEU A 67 0.58 -5.62 -0.13
C LEU A 67 0.50 -4.12 0.20
N ILE A 68 1.20 -3.28 -0.57
CA ILE A 68 1.14 -1.82 -0.39
C ILE A 68 -0.28 -1.31 -0.69
N ASP A 69 -0.89 -1.70 -1.83
CA ASP A 69 -2.27 -1.28 -2.17
C ASP A 69 -3.27 -1.72 -1.11
N LEU A 70 -3.17 -2.97 -0.64
CA LEU A 70 -4.05 -3.51 0.39
C LEU A 70 -3.85 -2.84 1.75
N PHE A 71 -2.62 -2.52 2.14
CA PHE A 71 -2.32 -1.78 3.37
C PHE A 71 -2.96 -0.39 3.32
N ILE A 72 -2.72 0.38 2.25
CA ILE A 72 -3.31 1.71 2.06
C ILE A 72 -4.85 1.63 2.04
N ALA A 73 -5.42 0.62 1.35
CA ALA A 73 -6.86 0.42 1.31
C ALA A 73 -7.45 0.17 2.70
N GLU A 74 -6.81 -0.69 3.52
CA GLU A 74 -7.27 -1.00 4.87
C GLU A 74 -7.24 0.24 5.77
N ARG A 75 -6.18 1.03 5.70
CA ARG A 75 -6.04 2.31 6.43
C ARG A 75 -7.10 3.34 6.05
N GLN A 76 -7.56 3.31 4.80
CA GLN A 76 -8.62 4.16 4.27
C GLN A 76 -10.03 3.58 4.49
N GLY A 77 -10.17 2.41 5.12
CA GLY A 77 -11.45 1.71 5.26
C GLY A 77 -12.05 1.23 3.92
N ARG A 78 -11.24 1.16 2.86
CA ARG A 78 -11.66 0.79 1.51
C ARG A 78 -11.71 -0.73 1.34
N VAL A 79 -12.75 -1.22 0.68
CA VAL A 79 -12.87 -2.63 0.28
C VAL A 79 -12.13 -2.83 -1.05
N SER A 80 -11.24 -3.81 -1.11
CA SER A 80 -10.49 -4.15 -2.32
C SER A 80 -11.06 -5.40 -2.99
N LEU A 81 -11.39 -5.29 -4.28
CA LEU A 81 -11.78 -6.43 -5.11
C LEU A 81 -10.53 -7.12 -5.68
N VAL A 82 -10.57 -8.44 -5.89
CA VAL A 82 -9.50 -9.22 -6.55
C VAL A 82 -8.99 -8.52 -7.81
N LYS A 83 -9.91 -8.08 -8.68
CA LYS A 83 -9.55 -7.44 -9.95
C LYS A 83 -8.74 -6.15 -9.74
N SER A 84 -9.07 -5.37 -8.70
CA SER A 84 -8.36 -4.14 -8.36
C SER A 84 -6.95 -4.44 -7.86
N VAL A 85 -6.81 -5.42 -6.96
CA VAL A 85 -5.52 -5.84 -6.41
C VAL A 85 -4.62 -6.44 -7.49
N CYS A 86 -5.19 -7.25 -8.39
CA CYS A 86 -4.46 -7.77 -9.54
C CYS A 86 -3.99 -6.65 -10.47
N LEU A 87 -4.81 -5.62 -10.70
CA LEU A 87 -4.41 -4.46 -11.50
C LEU A 87 -3.28 -3.67 -10.82
N ALA A 88 -3.36 -3.49 -9.49
CA ALA A 88 -2.32 -2.86 -8.69
C ALA A 88 -0.96 -3.57 -8.85
N SER A 89 -0.91 -4.88 -9.06
CA SER A 89 0.38 -5.58 -9.25
C SER A 89 1.19 -5.16 -10.50
N GLY A 90 0.60 -4.43 -11.46
CA GLY A 90 1.30 -3.95 -12.65
C GLY A 90 1.67 -5.02 -13.69
N VAL A 91 1.26 -6.28 -13.47
CA VAL A 91 1.52 -7.43 -14.35
C VAL A 91 0.21 -8.01 -14.92
N PRO A 92 0.26 -8.85 -15.97
CA PRO A 92 -0.93 -9.50 -16.52
C PRO A 92 -1.74 -10.26 -15.45
N TYR A 93 -3.07 -10.27 -15.60
CA TYR A 93 -4.00 -10.78 -14.58
C TYR A 93 -3.70 -12.20 -14.10
N THR A 94 -3.35 -13.12 -15.00
CA THR A 94 -3.05 -14.52 -14.63
C THR A 94 -1.77 -14.62 -13.79
N THR A 95 -0.78 -13.79 -14.07
CA THR A 95 0.44 -13.67 -13.25
C THR A 95 0.12 -13.05 -11.89
N ALA A 96 -0.66 -11.95 -11.89
CA ALA A 96 -1.11 -11.29 -10.67
C ALA A 96 -1.88 -12.26 -9.76
N TRP A 97 -2.81 -13.02 -10.33
CA TRP A 97 -3.59 -14.02 -9.60
C TRP A 97 -2.71 -15.10 -8.95
N ARG A 98 -1.66 -15.57 -9.63
CA ARG A 98 -0.70 -16.52 -9.04
C ARG A 98 -0.01 -15.92 -7.82
N TRP A 99 0.41 -14.66 -7.89
CA TRP A 99 1.01 -13.94 -6.76
C TRP A 99 0.03 -13.73 -5.61
N LEU A 100 -1.22 -13.37 -5.91
CA LEU A 100 -2.26 -13.25 -4.89
C LEU A 100 -2.45 -14.57 -4.12
N ARG A 101 -2.45 -15.71 -4.83
CA ARG A 101 -2.52 -17.04 -4.21
C ARG A 101 -1.24 -17.42 -3.45
N VAL A 102 -0.08 -16.87 -3.80
CA VAL A 102 1.14 -17.00 -2.97
C VAL A 102 0.94 -16.24 -1.67
N LEU A 103 0.57 -14.96 -1.73
CA LEU A 103 0.35 -14.13 -0.54
C LEU A 103 -0.71 -14.72 0.41
N GLU A 104 -1.77 -15.32 -0.15
CA GLU A 104 -2.81 -15.99 0.64
C GLU A 104 -2.26 -17.23 1.35
N ARG A 105 -1.45 -18.04 0.68
CA ARG A 105 -0.80 -19.23 1.29
C ARG A 105 0.21 -18.86 2.37
N GLU A 106 0.91 -17.74 2.20
CA GLU A 106 1.80 -17.18 3.22
C GLU A 106 1.04 -16.50 4.38
N GLY A 107 -0.30 -16.51 4.33
CA GLY A 107 -1.14 -15.92 5.38
C GLY A 107 -1.04 -14.40 5.46
N LEU A 108 -0.60 -13.71 4.41
CA LEU A 108 -0.45 -12.25 4.37
C LEU A 108 -1.73 -11.55 3.89
N VAL A 109 -2.59 -12.27 3.17
CA VAL A 109 -3.89 -11.77 2.70
C VAL A 109 -4.96 -12.85 2.89
N ARG A 110 -6.23 -12.44 2.86
CA ARG A 110 -7.38 -13.33 2.91
C ARG A 110 -8.36 -12.98 1.79
N LEU A 111 -8.89 -14.00 1.12
CA LEU A 111 -9.98 -13.85 0.16
C LEU A 111 -11.30 -14.16 0.86
N ALA A 112 -12.32 -13.37 0.58
CA ALA A 112 -13.68 -13.63 1.05
C ALA A 112 -14.68 -13.34 -0.07
N SER A 113 -15.81 -14.04 -0.08
CA SER A 113 -16.94 -13.68 -0.92
C SER A 113 -17.50 -12.33 -0.45
N ASP A 114 -17.78 -11.42 -1.40
CA ASP A 114 -18.40 -10.14 -1.07
C ASP A 114 -19.80 -10.38 -0.51
N SER A 115 -20.07 -9.85 0.68
CA SER A 115 -21.38 -9.97 1.33
C SER A 115 -22.49 -9.23 0.56
N LYS A 116 -22.12 -8.30 -0.32
CA LYS A 116 -23.06 -7.54 -1.16
C LYS A 116 -23.29 -8.17 -2.53
N ASP A 117 -22.36 -9.00 -3.02
CA ASP A 117 -22.44 -9.64 -4.34
C ASP A 117 -21.57 -10.91 -4.38
N LEU A 118 -22.18 -12.08 -4.25
CA LEU A 118 -21.47 -13.38 -4.25
C LEU A 118 -20.69 -13.68 -5.54
N ARG A 119 -20.86 -12.89 -6.60
CA ARG A 119 -20.07 -12.97 -7.83
C ARG A 119 -18.72 -12.26 -7.71
N ARG A 120 -18.50 -11.50 -6.64
CA ARG A 120 -17.29 -10.75 -6.37
C ARG A 120 -16.53 -11.39 -5.23
N VAL A 121 -15.21 -11.45 -5.41
CA VAL A 121 -14.28 -11.87 -4.37
C VAL A 121 -13.56 -10.61 -3.90
N VAL A 122 -13.69 -10.33 -2.62
CA VAL A 122 -12.93 -9.27 -1.94
C VAL A 122 -11.63 -9.85 -1.42
N VAL A 123 -10.61 -9.00 -1.36
CA VAL A 123 -9.31 -9.31 -0.77
C VAL A 123 -9.10 -8.36 0.39
N ARG A 124 -8.65 -8.90 1.51
CA ARG A 124 -8.21 -8.15 2.68
C ARG A 124 -6.77 -8.49 2.99
N ILE A 125 -6.01 -7.51 3.45
CA ILE A 125 -4.76 -7.82 4.14
C ILE A 125 -5.11 -8.63 5.41
N SER A 126 -4.32 -9.65 5.72
CA SER A 126 -4.50 -10.37 6.98
C SER A 126 -3.96 -9.54 8.12
N GLU A 127 -4.26 -9.93 9.36
CA GLU A 127 -3.66 -9.29 10.54
C GLU A 127 -2.13 -9.41 10.54
N SER A 128 -1.60 -10.58 10.17
CA SER A 128 -0.16 -10.82 10.03
C SER A 128 0.47 -9.95 8.92
N GLY A 129 -0.20 -9.85 7.77
CA GLY A 129 0.24 -8.97 6.68
C GLY A 129 0.23 -7.51 7.10
N TYR A 130 -0.83 -7.07 7.78
CA TYR A 130 -0.96 -5.70 8.26
C TYR A 130 0.14 -5.35 9.26
N ALA A 131 0.37 -6.20 10.26
CA ALA A 131 1.40 -5.98 11.27
C ALA A 131 2.79 -5.83 10.64
N LYS A 132 3.14 -6.69 9.67
CA LYS A 132 4.43 -6.62 8.96
C LYS A 132 4.58 -5.34 8.12
N MET A 133 3.52 -4.95 7.40
CA MET A 133 3.55 -3.71 6.61
C MET A 133 3.61 -2.47 7.50
N HIS A 134 2.87 -2.47 8.61
CA HIS A 134 2.89 -1.40 9.61
C HIS A 134 4.29 -1.26 10.23
N GLU A 135 4.91 -2.37 10.63
CA GLU A 135 6.30 -2.39 11.14
C GLU A 135 7.28 -1.82 10.10
N PHE A 136 7.20 -2.29 8.85
CA PHE A 136 8.05 -1.82 7.77
C PHE A 136 7.92 -0.30 7.53
N PHE A 137 6.70 0.21 7.38
CA PHE A 137 6.49 1.64 7.17
C PHE A 137 6.81 2.46 8.42
N GLY A 138 6.63 1.89 9.62
CA GLY A 138 7.05 2.49 10.88
C GLY A 138 8.57 2.61 10.99
N MET A 139 9.33 1.65 10.45
CA MET A 139 10.80 1.78 10.31
C MET A 139 11.17 2.90 9.35
N LEU A 140 10.56 2.93 8.15
CA LEU A 140 10.82 3.99 7.16
C LEU A 140 10.49 5.40 7.68
N ALA A 141 9.36 5.54 8.37
CA ALA A 141 8.93 6.79 8.99
C ALA A 141 9.92 7.30 10.05
N ARG A 142 10.53 6.38 10.82
CA ARG A 142 11.52 6.72 11.87
C ARG A 142 12.88 7.10 11.29
N ASP A 143 13.35 6.35 10.30
CA ASP A 143 14.72 6.50 9.80
C ASP A 143 14.88 7.75 8.93
N GLY A 144 13.78 8.34 8.41
CA GLY A 144 13.84 9.43 7.44
C GLY A 144 14.58 9.05 6.14
N ARG A 145 14.97 7.78 5.99
CA ARG A 145 15.67 7.22 4.84
C ARG A 145 14.63 6.82 3.82
N PHE A 146 14.21 7.81 3.07
CA PHE A 146 13.43 7.62 1.86
C PHE A 146 14.44 7.58 0.69
N GLU A 147 14.85 6.38 0.26
CA GLU A 147 15.62 6.27 -0.99
C GLU A 147 14.68 6.37 -2.20
N PRO A 148 14.92 7.32 -3.13
CA PRO A 148 14.14 7.48 -4.36
C PRO A 148 14.41 6.38 -5.41
#